data_AF-A0A524L568-F1
#
_entry.id   AF-A0A524L568-F1
#
_cell.length_a   1.000
_cell.length_b   1.000
_cell.length_c   1.000
_cell.angle_alpha   90.00
_cell.angle_beta   90.00
_cell.angle_gamma   90.00
#
_symmetry.space_group_name_H-M   'P 1'
#
loop_
_entity.id
_entity.type
_entity.pdbx_description
1 polymer ?
#
loop_
_entity_poly.entity_id
_entity_poly.type
_entity_poly.pdbx_seq_one_letter_code
_entity_poly.pdbx_strand_id
1 'polypeptide(L)'
;MKENKKTGEGVPRLSRRTFIKSLGVSSVGVATAKGSGIVDELERTGILGKDKILGPGPVRISLTVNGRPFSVSVEPRTTLAEVIRESLSLTGTKTGCERGACGACTVL
;
A
#
# COMPACT_ATOMS: atom_id res chain seq x y z
N MET A 1 47.36 42.07 -4.04
CA MET A 1 46.12 42.10 -4.82
C MET A 1 45.22 40.96 -4.36
N LYS A 2 44.02 41.30 -3.86
CA LYS A 2 42.77 40.49 -3.77
C LYS A 2 42.78 39.32 -2.75
N GLU A 3 42.20 39.44 -1.55
CA GLU A 3 40.75 39.46 -1.20
C GLU A 3 39.93 38.33 -1.89
N ASN A 4 38.97 37.61 -1.32
CA ASN A 4 38.32 37.49 0.00
C ASN A 4 37.14 36.47 -0.17
N LYS A 5 36.61 35.91 0.94
CA LYS A 5 35.24 35.31 1.13
C LYS A 5 34.92 33.96 0.44
N LYS A 6 34.38 32.94 1.13
CA LYS A 6 33.15 32.95 1.94
C LYS A 6 33.11 31.85 3.02
N THR A 7 32.60 32.22 4.18
CA THR A 7 32.09 31.35 5.26
C THR A 7 30.87 30.54 4.80
N GLY A 8 30.76 29.31 5.30
CA GLY A 8 29.57 28.47 5.18
C GLY A 8 29.54 27.49 6.35
N GLU A 9 28.59 27.69 7.25
CA GLU A 9 28.36 26.89 8.46
C GLU A 9 28.13 25.42 8.11
N GLY A 10 28.94 24.53 8.70
CA GLY A 10 28.85 23.10 8.47
C GLY A 10 27.64 22.50 9.18
N VAL A 11 26.56 22.26 8.43
CA VAL A 11 25.41 21.49 8.90
C VAL A 11 25.90 20.09 9.33
N PRO A 12 25.76 19.67 10.60
CA PRO A 12 26.25 18.37 11.03
C PRO A 12 25.40 17.25 10.41
N ARG A 13 26.06 16.36 9.65
CA ARG A 13 25.45 15.17 9.05
C ARG A 13 24.93 14.22 10.14
N LEU A 14 23.62 14.10 10.28
CA LEU A 14 22.99 13.12 11.15
C LEU A 14 23.29 11.68 10.66
N SER A 15 23.83 10.84 11.55
CA SER A 15 24.13 9.43 11.26
C SER A 15 22.92 8.55 11.54
N ARG A 16 22.79 7.45 10.77
CA ARG A 16 21.78 6.38 11.01
C ARG A 16 21.81 5.87 12.45
N ARG A 17 22.99 5.83 13.08
CA ARG A 17 23.18 5.42 14.48
C ARG A 17 22.57 6.42 15.47
N THR A 18 22.55 7.71 15.13
CA THR A 18 21.93 8.79 15.92
C THR A 18 20.41 8.76 15.77
N PHE A 19 19.89 8.42 14.59
CA PHE A 19 18.46 8.22 14.34
C PHE A 19 17.88 7.02 15.10
N ILE A 20 18.58 5.88 15.13
CA ILE A 20 18.10 4.69 15.87
C ILE A 20 18.04 4.96 17.38
N LYS A 21 18.94 5.79 17.92
CA LYS A 21 18.90 6.19 19.34
C LYS A 21 17.73 7.13 19.67
N SER A 22 17.18 7.89 18.71
CA SER A 22 16.09 8.83 18.97
C SER A 22 14.70 8.21 18.96
N LEU A 23 14.55 6.97 18.47
CA LEU A 23 13.26 6.26 18.44
C LEU A 23 13.00 5.39 19.68
N GLY A 24 13.94 5.34 20.63
CA GLY A 24 13.85 4.47 21.81
C GLY A 24 13.19 5.07 23.05
N VAL A 25 12.71 6.32 23.01
CA VAL A 25 12.06 6.98 24.16
C VAL A 25 10.73 7.58 23.69
N SER A 26 9.64 6.82 23.86
CA SER A 26 8.28 7.34 23.78
C SER A 26 7.65 7.25 25.17
N SER A 27 7.31 8.42 25.71
CA SER A 27 6.73 8.64 27.03
C SER A 27 5.36 7.98 27.21
N VAL A 28 5.11 7.51 28.43
CA VAL A 28 3.83 6.99 28.93
C VAL A 28 2.70 8.03 28.85
N GLY A 29 1.53 7.63 28.32
CA GLY A 29 0.21 7.93 28.90
C GLY A 29 -0.67 9.02 28.27
N VAL A 30 -1.86 8.64 27.78
CA VAL A 30 -3.17 9.07 28.33
C VAL A 30 -4.17 7.91 28.14
N ALA A 31 -4.49 7.22 29.23
CA ALA A 31 -5.63 6.32 29.31
C ALA A 31 -6.80 7.06 29.97
N THR A 32 -7.63 7.78 29.19
CA THR A 32 -8.96 8.23 29.64
C THR A 32 -9.91 8.43 28.46
N ALA A 33 -10.59 7.36 28.06
CA ALA A 33 -12.02 7.40 27.72
C ALA A 33 -12.50 5.97 27.47
N LYS A 34 -13.38 5.47 28.34
CA LYS A 34 -14.34 4.44 27.95
C LYS A 34 -15.19 5.02 26.82
N GLY A 35 -14.80 4.75 25.59
CA GLY A 35 -15.56 5.10 24.41
C GLY A 35 -15.48 3.94 23.45
N SER A 36 -16.64 3.37 23.11
CA SER A 36 -16.81 2.36 22.06
C SER A 36 -16.36 2.84 20.66
N GLY A 37 -15.66 3.98 20.55
CA GLY A 37 -15.18 4.59 19.32
C GLY A 37 -13.69 4.39 19.04
N ILE A 38 -12.85 3.99 20.00
CA ILE A 38 -11.45 3.66 19.68
C ILE A 38 -11.32 2.32 18.95
N VAL A 39 -12.31 1.43 19.09
CA VAL A 39 -12.36 0.15 18.36
C VAL A 39 -12.77 0.37 16.89
N ASP A 40 -13.66 1.32 16.61
CA ASP A 40 -14.08 1.67 15.24
C ASP A 40 -12.95 2.40 14.48
N GLU A 41 -12.21 3.27 15.18
CA GLU A 41 -11.02 3.94 14.62
C GLU A 41 -9.93 2.91 14.28
N LEU A 42 -9.70 1.92 15.14
CA LEU A 42 -8.69 0.88 14.92
C LEU A 42 -9.10 -0.10 13.81
N GLU A 43 -10.39 -0.43 13.67
CA GLU A 43 -10.88 -1.17 12.49
C GLU A 43 -10.68 -0.39 11.19
N ARG A 44 -10.92 0.94 11.19
CA ARG A 44 -10.63 1.81 10.05
C ARG A 44 -9.15 1.88 9.69
N THR A 45 -8.24 1.70 10.66
CA THR A 45 -6.79 1.63 10.37
C THR A 45 -6.35 0.35 9.66
N GLY A 46 -7.24 -0.65 9.49
CA GLY A 46 -6.93 -1.88 8.74
C GLY A 46 -5.88 -2.78 9.41
N ILE A 47 -5.45 -2.46 10.63
CA ILE A 47 -4.43 -3.23 11.37
C ILE A 47 -5.04 -4.52 11.94
N LEU A 48 -6.35 -4.55 12.16
CA LEU A 48 -7.12 -5.73 12.53
C LEU A 48 -8.17 -6.02 11.45
N GLY A 49 -7.73 -6.15 10.20
CA GLY A 49 -8.54 -6.84 9.21
C GLY A 49 -8.81 -8.24 9.74
N LYS A 50 -10.07 -8.56 10.04
CA LYS A 50 -10.49 -9.93 10.35
C LYS A 50 -10.13 -10.76 9.12
N ASP A 51 -9.01 -11.50 9.16
CA ASP A 51 -8.48 -12.26 8.04
C ASP A 51 -9.53 -13.29 7.60
N LYS A 52 -10.40 -12.88 6.68
CA LYS A 52 -11.43 -13.74 6.13
C LYS A 52 -10.73 -14.62 5.12
N ILE A 53 -10.55 -15.90 5.46
CA ILE A 53 -10.05 -16.90 4.53
C ILE A 53 -11.01 -16.93 3.33
N LEU A 54 -10.51 -16.57 2.15
CA LEU A 54 -11.24 -16.64 0.88
C LEU A 54 -10.80 -17.90 0.15
N GLY A 55 -11.72 -18.82 -0.13
CA GLY A 55 -11.46 -20.07 -0.85
C GLY A 55 -12.21 -21.28 -0.28
N PRO A 56 -12.13 -22.46 -0.93
CA PRO A 56 -11.37 -22.77 -2.15
C PRO A 56 -12.09 -22.35 -3.45
N GLY A 57 -13.37 -21.94 -3.36
CA GLY A 57 -14.20 -21.63 -4.52
C GLY A 57 -14.10 -20.17 -5.02
N PRO A 58 -14.76 -19.87 -6.15
CA PRO A 58 -14.86 -18.52 -6.67
C PRO A 58 -15.55 -17.56 -5.69
N VAL A 59 -15.05 -16.34 -5.63
CA VAL A 59 -15.59 -15.25 -4.81
C VAL A 59 -16.05 -14.14 -5.73
N ARG A 60 -17.21 -13.56 -5.43
CA ARG A 60 -17.74 -12.42 -6.17
C ARG A 60 -17.02 -11.13 -5.75
N ILE A 61 -16.51 -10.41 -6.73
CA ILE A 61 -15.88 -9.09 -6.58
C ILE A 61 -16.56 -8.08 -7.50
N SER A 62 -16.52 -6.80 -7.11
CA SER A 62 -17.02 -5.69 -7.91
C SER A 62 -15.89 -4.75 -8.28
N LEU A 63 -15.80 -4.37 -9.54
CA LEU A 63 -14.72 -3.57 -10.13
C LEU A 63 -15.33 -2.46 -10.99
N THR A 64 -14.68 -1.31 -11.08
CA THR A 64 -15.00 -0.29 -12.08
C THR A 64 -13.83 -0.18 -13.03
N VAL A 65 -14.01 -0.59 -14.28
CA VAL A 65 -12.94 -0.60 -15.29
C VAL A 65 -13.30 0.39 -16.39
N ASN A 66 -12.45 1.38 -16.63
CA ASN A 66 -12.68 2.44 -17.61
C ASN A 66 -14.04 3.15 -17.41
N GLY A 67 -14.41 3.40 -16.15
CA GLY A 67 -15.68 4.04 -15.78
C GLY A 67 -16.93 3.13 -15.86
N ARG A 68 -16.78 1.85 -16.21
CA ARG A 68 -17.89 0.89 -16.31
C ARG A 68 -17.87 -0.10 -15.13
N PRO A 69 -18.98 -0.29 -14.42
CA PRO A 69 -19.05 -1.25 -13.32
C PRO A 69 -19.13 -2.69 -13.85
N PHE A 70 -18.40 -3.59 -13.19
CA PHE A 70 -18.36 -5.02 -13.44
C PHE A 70 -18.52 -5.79 -12.12
N SER A 71 -19.23 -6.90 -12.18
CA SER A 71 -19.33 -7.86 -11.08
C SER A 71 -18.94 -9.23 -11.61
N VAL A 72 -17.86 -9.79 -11.10
CA VAL A 72 -17.28 -11.06 -11.58
C VAL A 72 -17.07 -12.02 -10.42
N SER A 73 -17.19 -13.32 -10.68
CA SER A 73 -16.92 -14.37 -9.70
C SER A 73 -15.64 -15.09 -10.10
N VAL A 74 -14.58 -14.94 -9.32
CA VAL A 74 -13.23 -15.40 -9.67
C VAL A 74 -12.58 -16.11 -8.50
N GLU A 75 -11.66 -17.04 -8.78
CA GLU A 75 -10.90 -17.67 -7.70
C GLU A 75 -9.96 -16.65 -7.05
N PRO A 76 -9.69 -16.76 -5.73
CA PRO A 76 -8.80 -15.81 -5.04
C PRO A 76 -7.38 -15.71 -5.62
N ARG A 77 -6.94 -16.73 -6.37
CA ARG A 77 -5.62 -16.77 -7.05
C ARG A 77 -5.60 -16.08 -8.42
N THR A 78 -6.75 -15.77 -9.00
CA THR A 78 -6.85 -15.17 -10.34
C THR A 78 -6.30 -13.75 -10.30
N THR A 79 -5.37 -13.43 -11.21
CA THR A 79 -4.74 -12.11 -11.24
C THR A 79 -5.66 -11.06 -11.88
N LEU A 80 -5.52 -9.78 -11.52
CA LEU A 80 -6.31 -8.72 -12.15
C LEU A 80 -6.06 -8.64 -13.67
N ALA A 81 -4.84 -8.92 -14.13
CA ALA A 81 -4.52 -8.97 -15.55
C ALA A 81 -5.31 -10.06 -16.28
N GLU A 82 -5.46 -11.23 -15.67
CA GLU A 82 -6.27 -12.34 -16.17
C GLU A 82 -7.76 -11.99 -16.18
N VAL A 83 -8.29 -11.42 -15.10
CA VAL A 83 -9.70 -10.96 -15.03
C VAL A 83 -10.01 -9.97 -16.15
N ILE A 84 -9.16 -8.95 -16.36
CA ILE A 84 -9.36 -7.93 -17.40
C ILE A 84 -9.35 -8.57 -18.80
N ARG A 85 -8.40 -9.47 -19.05
CA ARG A 85 -8.20 -10.08 -20.38
C ARG A 85 -9.24 -11.13 -20.71
N GLU A 86 -9.57 -11.99 -19.76
CA GLU A 86 -10.39 -13.19 -19.99
C GLU A 86 -11.83 -12.96 -19.55
N SER A 87 -12.05 -12.58 -18.28
CA SER A 87 -13.41 -12.38 -17.77
C SER A 87 -14.10 -11.15 -18.37
N LEU A 88 -13.36 -10.06 -18.61
CA LEU A 88 -13.88 -8.83 -19.19
C LEU A 88 -13.61 -8.68 -20.69
N SER A 89 -12.84 -9.59 -21.29
CA SER A 89 -12.48 -9.57 -22.72
C SER A 89 -11.78 -8.27 -23.18
N LEU A 90 -11.09 -7.55 -22.28
CA LEU A 90 -10.35 -6.33 -22.58
C LEU A 90 -8.86 -6.66 -22.79
N THR A 91 -8.48 -6.95 -24.03
CA THR A 91 -7.15 -7.51 -24.36
C THR A 91 -5.99 -6.50 -24.44
N GLY A 92 -6.20 -5.25 -24.00
CA GLY A 92 -5.19 -4.18 -24.02
C GLY A 92 -4.02 -4.48 -23.09
N THR A 93 -4.30 -4.83 -21.83
CA THR A 93 -3.32 -5.29 -20.84
C THR A 93 -2.66 -6.59 -21.31
N LYS A 94 -1.33 -6.69 -21.24
CA LYS A 94 -0.58 -7.85 -21.76
C LYS A 94 0.06 -8.65 -20.63
N THR A 95 -0.01 -9.96 -20.73
CA THR A 95 0.74 -10.87 -19.87
C THR A 95 2.14 -11.08 -20.45
N GLY A 96 3.17 -10.85 -19.64
CA GLY A 96 4.58 -10.97 -20.05
C GLY A 96 5.35 -11.90 -19.12
N CYS A 97 5.92 -11.34 -18.05
CA CYS A 97 6.78 -12.10 -17.13
C CYS A 97 6.06 -12.73 -15.93
N GLU A 98 4.78 -12.42 -15.70
CA GLU A 98 3.93 -12.90 -14.59
C GLU A 98 4.49 -12.70 -13.16
N ARG A 99 5.59 -11.96 -13.03
CA ARG A 99 6.31 -11.71 -11.78
C ARG A 99 6.64 -10.23 -11.54
N GLY A 100 6.01 -9.33 -12.32
CA GLY A 100 6.19 -7.88 -12.18
C GLY A 100 7.50 -7.30 -12.73
N ALA A 101 8.34 -8.08 -13.42
CA ALA A 101 9.64 -7.62 -13.93
C ALA A 101 9.59 -6.77 -15.22
N CYS A 102 8.57 -6.91 -16.08
CA CYS A 102 8.55 -6.27 -17.40
C CYS A 102 7.53 -5.13 -17.59
N GLY A 103 6.60 -4.93 -16.65
CA GLY A 103 5.58 -3.87 -16.75
C GLY A 103 4.50 -4.05 -17.83
N ALA A 104 4.49 -5.14 -18.60
CA ALA A 104 3.52 -5.36 -19.68
C ALA A 104 2.05 -5.37 -19.21
N CYS A 105 1.80 -5.70 -17.94
CA CYS A 105 0.48 -5.79 -17.34
C CYS A 105 0.10 -4.58 -16.46
N THR A 106 0.79 -3.44 -16.59
CA THR A 106 0.55 -2.25 -15.75
C THR A 106 -0.82 -1.62 -16.06
N VAL A 107 -1.58 -1.30 -15.01
CA VAL A 107 -2.92 -0.65 -15.05
C VAL A 107 -3.09 0.31 -13.86
N LEU A 108 -4.14 1.15 -13.89
CA LEU A 108 -4.51 2.10 -12.83
C LEU A 108 -5.94 1.84 -12.33
#